data_AF-A0A2E8RNS7-F1
#
_entry.id   AF-A0A2E8RNS7-F1
#
_cell.length_a   1.000
_cell.length_b   1.000
_cell.length_c   1.000
_cell.angle_alpha   90.00
_cell.angle_beta   90.00
_cell.angle_gamma   90.00
#
_symmetry.space_group_name_H-M   'P 1'
#
loop_
_entity.id
_entity.type
_entity.pdbx_description
1 polymer ?
#
loop_
_entity_poly.entity_id
_entity_poly.type
_entity_poly.pdbx_seq_one_letter_code
_entity_poly.pdbx_strand_id
1 'polypeptide(L)'
;MKRKLPILLCSLLGFCLVLQYFVPHEESSRVFKGLNDWIRIISVFAFVIGLGSLVRVHLRRIAMKSEYWRYSLVVFAGLLLMPVAALIDYATTQDPLANLPADSNLSGGDLSDDLRSTLEQQGLKLAPKVRVKSKGSQWRLEEQKLRFRSGLIKPETISSLNNSRISNSLRQLFTENGHSLPDDTKVKVQKKGRQWLLESGSVWYLVKNEDSQEVTVWGSSNAVYDIQKSDNGNWVVYPSRQFGYQGQKVQWIFLNVYVPLDATMFSLLAFFIASAAYRSFRARTVDATLLLLAGIILMFANAPLLSNQLWQFMFGKLTFLPDAFPTIVKDWVLQVPGMAARRAIQMGLALGAISQSLRILLGIDRSWMGE
;
A
#
# COMPACT_ATOMS: atom_id res chain seq x y z
N MET A 1 -32.17 12.02 -32.74
CA MET A 1 -30.75 12.38 -32.99
C MET A 1 -30.03 12.94 -31.75
N LYS A 2 -30.70 13.67 -30.84
CA LYS A 2 -30.07 14.32 -29.67
C LYS A 2 -29.30 13.39 -28.70
N ARG A 3 -29.66 12.09 -28.61
CA ARG A 3 -28.95 11.10 -27.77
C ARG A 3 -27.80 10.35 -28.47
N LYS A 4 -27.76 10.33 -29.82
CA LYS A 4 -26.76 9.56 -30.57
C LYS A 4 -25.40 10.27 -30.64
N LEU A 5 -25.40 11.60 -30.68
CA LEU A 5 -24.17 12.41 -30.77
C LEU A 5 -23.27 12.29 -29.52
N PRO A 6 -23.79 12.41 -28.28
CA PRO A 6 -22.95 12.24 -27.09
C PRO A 6 -22.40 10.82 -26.93
N ILE A 7 -23.20 9.81 -27.29
CA ILE A 7 -22.79 8.41 -27.24
C ILE A 7 -21.66 8.13 -28.25
N LEU A 8 -21.78 8.64 -29.48
CA LEU A 8 -20.74 8.54 -30.50
C LEU A 8 -19.44 9.21 -30.04
N LEU A 9 -19.53 10.43 -29.51
CA LEU A 9 -18.38 11.17 -28.99
C LEU A 9 -17.70 10.43 -27.84
N CYS A 10 -18.48 9.92 -26.87
CA CYS A 10 -17.96 9.16 -25.74
C CYS A 10 -17.22 7.89 -26.19
N SER A 11 -17.74 7.20 -27.21
CA SER A 11 -17.09 5.99 -27.72
C SER A 11 -15.88 6.26 -28.60
N LEU A 12 -15.89 7.31 -29.41
CA LEU A 12 -14.69 7.73 -30.14
C LEU A 12 -13.59 8.11 -29.16
N LEU A 13 -13.92 8.88 -28.11
CA LEU A 13 -12.99 9.17 -27.02
C LEU A 13 -12.50 7.91 -26.33
N GLY A 14 -13.39 7.01 -25.92
CA GLY A 14 -13.02 5.74 -25.29
C GLY A 14 -12.10 4.87 -26.15
N PHE A 15 -12.35 4.81 -27.46
CA PHE A 15 -11.48 4.11 -28.39
C PHE A 15 -10.11 4.79 -28.55
N CYS A 16 -10.07 6.12 -28.64
CA CYS A 16 -8.82 6.89 -28.64
C CYS A 16 -8.00 6.63 -27.37
N LEU A 17 -8.63 6.54 -26.19
CA LEU A 17 -7.96 6.21 -24.93
C LEU A 17 -7.32 4.82 -24.95
N VAL A 18 -8.01 3.83 -25.53
CA VAL A 18 -7.46 2.47 -25.68
C VAL A 18 -6.24 2.51 -26.59
N LEU A 19 -6.33 3.16 -27.75
CA LEU A 19 -5.22 3.27 -28.69
C LEU A 19 -4.02 4.05 -28.11
N GLN A 20 -4.29 5.10 -27.35
CA GLN A 20 -3.28 5.93 -26.71
C GLN A 20 -2.35 5.11 -25.80
N TYR A 21 -2.88 4.09 -25.11
CA TYR A 21 -2.09 3.23 -24.22
C TYR A 21 -1.03 2.39 -24.96
N PHE A 22 -1.23 2.15 -26.25
CA PHE A 22 -0.28 1.40 -27.09
C PHE A 22 0.71 2.30 -27.85
N VAL A 23 0.58 3.63 -27.75
CA VAL A 23 1.43 4.59 -28.48
C VAL A 23 2.42 5.27 -27.50
N PRO A 24 3.68 4.83 -27.43
CA PRO A 24 4.70 5.44 -26.57
C PRO A 24 5.25 6.74 -27.21
N HIS A 25 4.45 7.81 -27.19
CA HIS A 25 4.84 9.13 -27.71
C HIS A 25 4.65 10.25 -26.67
N GLU A 26 5.43 11.33 -26.75
CA GLU A 26 5.41 12.41 -25.75
C GLU A 26 4.05 13.12 -25.69
N GLU A 27 3.42 13.37 -26.84
CA GLU A 27 2.09 13.98 -26.90
C GLU A 27 1.01 13.06 -26.31
N SER A 28 1.12 11.75 -26.53
CA SER A 28 0.29 10.74 -25.86
C SER A 28 0.44 10.83 -24.34
N SER A 29 1.66 11.04 -23.83
CA SER A 29 1.91 11.19 -22.39
C SER A 29 1.29 12.48 -21.81
N ARG A 30 1.26 13.59 -22.56
CA ARG A 30 0.61 14.84 -22.11
C ARG A 30 -0.91 14.69 -22.03
N VAL A 31 -1.52 14.11 -23.05
CA VAL A 31 -2.97 13.84 -23.07
C VAL A 31 -3.34 12.89 -21.92
N PHE A 32 -2.53 11.86 -21.65
CA PHE A 32 -2.77 10.91 -20.57
C PHE A 32 -2.70 11.56 -19.18
N LYS A 33 -1.72 12.45 -18.95
CA LYS A 33 -1.64 13.23 -17.71
C LYS A 33 -2.89 14.09 -17.51
N GLY A 34 -3.31 14.82 -18.54
CA GLY A 34 -4.55 15.59 -18.50
C GLY A 34 -5.76 14.71 -18.16
N LEU A 35 -5.91 13.55 -18.79
CA LEU A 35 -7.01 12.63 -18.50
C LEU A 35 -7.01 12.11 -17.07
N ASN A 36 -5.85 11.82 -16.50
CA ASN A 36 -5.76 11.38 -15.10
C ASN A 36 -6.21 12.47 -14.12
N ASP A 37 -5.95 13.74 -14.43
CA ASP A 37 -6.46 14.84 -13.61
C ASP A 37 -8.00 14.91 -13.68
N TRP A 38 -8.58 14.69 -14.86
CA TRP A 38 -10.04 14.65 -15.03
C TRP A 38 -10.67 13.42 -14.33
N ILE A 39 -10.04 12.26 -14.42
CA ILE A 39 -10.48 11.05 -13.69
C ILE A 39 -10.48 11.30 -12.18
N ARG A 40 -9.49 12.05 -11.66
CA ARG A 40 -9.46 12.44 -10.25
C ARG A 40 -10.65 13.32 -9.87
N ILE A 41 -11.07 14.24 -10.74
CA ILE A 41 -12.25 15.07 -10.52
C ILE A 41 -13.52 14.19 -10.55
N ILE A 42 -13.65 13.33 -11.56
CA ILE A 42 -14.81 12.44 -11.72
C ILE A 42 -14.93 11.44 -10.56
N SER A 43 -13.81 10.92 -10.05
CA SER A 43 -13.81 9.94 -8.95
C SER A 43 -14.33 10.54 -7.65
N VAL A 44 -14.12 11.83 -7.39
CA VAL A 44 -14.73 12.55 -6.25
C VAL A 44 -16.25 12.58 -6.38
N PHE A 45 -16.79 12.91 -7.56
CA PHE A 45 -18.24 12.87 -7.78
C PHE A 45 -18.81 11.45 -7.69
N ALA A 46 -18.13 10.47 -8.27
CA ALA A 46 -18.53 9.07 -8.20
C ALA A 46 -18.55 8.56 -6.75
N PHE A 47 -17.56 8.96 -5.93
CA PHE A 47 -17.53 8.66 -4.50
C PHE A 47 -18.73 9.25 -3.78
N VAL A 48 -19.08 10.52 -4.03
CA VAL A 48 -20.24 11.18 -3.42
C VAL A 48 -21.55 10.46 -3.81
N ILE A 49 -21.71 10.09 -5.08
CA ILE A 49 -22.89 9.35 -5.55
C ILE A 49 -22.95 7.95 -4.91
N GLY A 50 -21.83 7.23 -4.86
CA GLY A 50 -21.72 5.91 -4.25
C GLY A 50 -22.06 5.94 -2.76
N LEU A 51 -21.48 6.89 -2.02
CA LEU A 51 -21.77 7.13 -0.61
C LEU A 51 -23.23 7.51 -0.40
N GLY A 52 -23.76 8.44 -1.20
CA GLY A 52 -25.16 8.86 -1.15
C GLY A 52 -26.14 7.72 -1.42
N SER A 53 -25.80 6.81 -2.35
CA SER A 53 -26.58 5.60 -2.62
C SER A 53 -26.61 4.67 -1.42
N LEU A 54 -25.46 4.37 -0.82
CA LEU A 54 -25.36 3.54 0.38
C LEU A 54 -26.19 4.10 1.53
N VAL A 55 -26.02 5.40 1.82
CA VAL A 55 -26.76 6.11 2.87
C VAL A 55 -28.26 6.05 2.59
N ARG A 56 -28.69 6.35 1.36
CA ARG A 56 -30.11 6.32 0.96
C ARG A 56 -30.74 4.94 1.15
N VAL A 57 -30.06 3.87 0.71
CA VAL A 57 -30.56 2.49 0.82
C VAL A 57 -30.72 2.09 2.28
N HIS A 58 -29.72 2.37 3.12
CA HIS A 58 -29.76 2.01 4.53
C HIS A 58 -30.73 2.88 5.34
N LEU A 59 -30.85 4.18 5.04
CA LEU A 59 -31.89 5.04 5.64
C LEU A 59 -33.30 4.56 5.27
N ARG A 60 -33.54 4.20 4.01
CA ARG A 60 -34.84 3.67 3.57
C ARG A 60 -35.17 2.37 4.29
N ARG A 61 -34.21 1.46 4.44
CA ARG A 61 -34.36 0.20 5.18
C ARG A 61 -34.69 0.44 6.66
N ILE A 62 -34.08 1.44 7.31
CA ILE A 62 -34.40 1.84 8.70
C ILE A 62 -35.81 2.44 8.78
N ALA A 63 -36.13 3.42 7.93
CA ALA A 63 -37.41 4.11 7.92
C ALA A 63 -38.59 3.15 7.64
N MET A 64 -38.40 2.24 6.69
CA MET A 64 -39.39 1.22 6.32
C MET A 64 -39.43 0.03 7.30
N LYS A 65 -38.55 0.00 8.32
CA LYS A 65 -38.35 -1.14 9.24
C LYS A 65 -38.29 -2.48 8.50
N SER A 66 -37.60 -2.54 7.37
CA SER A 66 -37.52 -3.77 6.57
C SER A 66 -36.84 -4.88 7.37
N GLU A 67 -36.94 -6.12 6.87
CA GLU A 67 -36.25 -7.27 7.48
C GLU A 67 -34.77 -6.93 7.75
N TYR A 68 -34.33 -7.21 8.98
CA TYR A 68 -32.98 -6.95 9.47
C TYR A 68 -32.51 -5.48 9.43
N TRP A 69 -33.42 -4.49 9.50
CA TRP A 69 -33.05 -3.07 9.48
C TRP A 69 -31.99 -2.69 10.53
N ARG A 70 -31.95 -3.38 11.67
CA ARG A 70 -31.00 -3.15 12.77
C ARG A 70 -29.54 -3.25 12.32
N TYR A 71 -29.20 -4.13 11.36
CA TYR A 71 -27.84 -4.20 10.83
C TYR A 71 -27.43 -2.95 10.04
N SER A 72 -28.39 -2.15 9.57
CA SER A 72 -28.08 -0.86 8.94
C SER A 72 -27.49 0.14 9.94
N LEU A 73 -27.81 0.01 11.24
CA LEU A 73 -27.17 0.83 12.28
C LEU A 73 -25.68 0.50 12.39
N VAL A 74 -25.32 -0.78 12.24
CA VAL A 74 -23.91 -1.21 12.25
C VAL A 74 -23.15 -0.63 11.05
N VAL A 75 -23.79 -0.57 9.88
CA VAL A 75 -23.21 0.08 8.69
C VAL A 75 -22.96 1.56 8.94
N PHE A 76 -23.91 2.29 9.52
CA PHE A 76 -23.71 3.71 9.85
C PHE A 76 -22.63 3.92 10.92
N ALA A 77 -22.59 3.06 11.93
CA ALA A 77 -21.53 3.09 12.94
C ALA A 77 -20.16 2.91 12.27
N GLY A 78 -19.97 1.88 11.44
CA GLY A 78 -18.72 1.64 10.71
C GLY A 78 -18.35 2.78 9.75
N LEU A 79 -19.35 3.35 9.06
CA LEU A 79 -19.16 4.47 8.13
C LEU A 79 -18.68 5.75 8.84
N LEU A 80 -19.20 6.03 10.04
CA LEU A 80 -18.87 7.24 10.80
C LEU A 80 -17.64 7.06 11.70
N LEU A 81 -17.30 5.84 12.09
CA LEU A 81 -16.27 5.57 13.07
C LEU A 81 -14.89 6.13 12.65
N MET A 82 -14.49 5.93 11.40
CA MET A 82 -13.21 6.46 10.89
C MET A 82 -13.22 7.98 10.68
N PRO A 83 -14.21 8.59 10.01
CA PRO A 83 -14.30 10.04 9.88
C PRO A 83 -14.37 10.77 11.22
N VAL A 84 -15.15 10.25 12.18
CA VAL A 84 -15.25 10.85 13.53
C VAL A 84 -13.93 10.70 14.28
N ALA A 85 -13.26 9.55 14.19
CA ALA A 85 -11.95 9.40 14.79
C ALA A 85 -10.91 10.35 14.19
N ALA A 86 -10.94 10.55 12.87
CA ALA A 86 -10.09 11.51 12.18
C ALA A 86 -10.40 12.95 12.60
N LEU A 87 -11.68 13.29 12.79
CA LEU A 87 -12.09 14.62 13.28
C LEU A 87 -11.69 14.83 14.74
N ILE A 88 -11.86 13.83 15.60
CA ILE A 88 -11.41 13.87 16.99
C ILE A 88 -9.90 14.02 17.02
N ASP A 89 -9.16 13.23 16.26
CA ASP A 89 -7.71 13.35 16.15
C ASP A 89 -7.31 14.73 15.62
N TYR A 90 -8.03 15.28 14.64
CA TYR A 90 -7.87 16.66 14.19
C TYR A 90 -8.04 17.67 15.31
N ALA A 91 -9.14 17.59 16.07
CA ALA A 91 -9.49 18.52 17.13
C ALA A 91 -8.70 18.33 18.45
N THR A 92 -8.26 17.11 18.75
CA THR A 92 -7.57 16.74 20.00
C THR A 92 -6.06 16.63 19.85
N THR A 93 -5.51 16.90 18.66
CA THR A 93 -4.06 17.02 18.52
C THR A 93 -3.60 18.21 19.34
N GLN A 94 -3.02 17.88 20.48
CA GLN A 94 -2.45 18.82 21.43
C GLN A 94 -1.03 19.19 21.01
N ASP A 95 -0.83 20.50 21.08
CA ASP A 95 0.40 21.24 21.23
C ASP A 95 1.48 21.16 20.13
N PRO A 96 2.18 22.29 19.91
CA PRO A 96 3.48 22.29 19.26
C PRO A 96 4.33 21.10 19.74
N LEU A 97 4.87 20.30 18.83
CA LEU A 97 5.94 19.38 19.21
C LEU A 97 7.20 20.16 19.59
N ALA A 98 7.36 21.35 19.01
CA ALA A 98 8.43 22.29 19.31
C ALA A 98 8.00 23.72 18.92
N ASN A 99 8.47 24.71 19.68
CA ASN A 99 8.37 26.14 19.41
C ASN A 99 9.76 26.69 19.08
N LEU A 100 9.90 27.24 17.90
CA LEU A 100 11.08 27.89 17.38
C LEU A 100 10.89 29.43 17.50
N PRO A 101 11.89 30.17 18.02
CA PRO A 101 11.87 31.63 18.06
C PRO A 101 11.59 32.27 16.70
N ALA A 102 10.93 33.44 16.66
CA ALA A 102 10.54 34.11 15.41
C ALA A 102 11.71 34.44 14.47
N ASP A 103 12.90 34.63 15.02
CA ASP A 103 14.19 34.91 14.37
C ASP A 103 14.92 33.66 13.87
N SER A 104 14.36 32.46 14.07
CA SER A 104 14.94 31.21 13.59
C SER A 104 15.18 31.24 12.07
N ASN A 105 16.43 31.01 11.65
CA ASN A 105 16.83 31.01 10.25
C ASN A 105 16.40 29.71 9.54
N LEU A 106 15.14 29.69 9.09
CA LEU A 106 14.59 28.63 8.26
C LEU A 106 15.02 28.89 6.80
N SER A 107 15.98 28.11 6.31
CA SER A 107 16.42 28.14 4.91
C SER A 107 16.12 26.82 4.21
N GLY A 108 15.86 26.88 2.90
CA GLY A 108 15.62 25.68 2.10
C GLY A 108 16.92 24.92 1.88
N GLY A 109 16.98 23.65 2.27
CA GLY A 109 18.22 22.88 2.24
C GLY A 109 18.30 21.84 3.36
N ASP A 110 19.52 21.48 3.75
CA ASP A 110 19.73 20.61 4.90
C ASP A 110 19.41 21.37 6.20
N LEU A 111 18.89 20.65 7.20
CA LEU A 111 18.58 21.22 8.51
C LEU A 111 19.86 21.76 9.17
N SER A 112 19.88 23.03 9.56
CA SER A 112 21.02 23.62 10.27
C SER A 112 21.20 22.98 11.64
N ASP A 113 22.46 22.83 12.07
CA ASP A 113 22.81 22.17 13.34
C ASP A 113 22.21 22.90 14.55
N ASP A 114 22.15 24.23 14.50
CA ASP A 114 21.53 25.08 15.52
C ASP A 114 20.02 24.79 15.68
N LEU A 115 19.29 24.74 14.56
CA LEU A 115 17.86 24.46 14.56
C LEU A 115 17.57 23.01 14.96
N ARG A 116 18.44 22.07 14.56
CA ARG A 116 18.39 20.68 15.01
C ARG A 116 18.54 20.57 16.53
N SER A 117 19.54 21.23 17.09
CA SER A 117 19.79 21.19 18.54
C SER A 117 18.60 21.77 19.33
N THR A 118 18.00 22.85 18.84
CA THR A 118 16.82 23.48 19.44
C THR A 118 15.61 22.55 19.42
N LEU A 119 15.38 21.84 18.31
CA LEU A 119 14.29 20.87 18.19
C LEU A 119 14.51 19.64 19.08
N GLU A 120 15.74 19.11 19.13
CA GLU A 120 16.09 17.96 19.97
C GLU A 120 16.00 18.30 21.47
N GLN A 121 16.39 19.51 21.88
CA GLN A 121 16.24 20.00 23.26
C GLN A 121 14.79 20.07 23.70
N GLN A 122 13.86 20.34 22.78
CA GLN A 122 12.42 20.35 23.05
C GLN A 122 11.79 18.95 22.95
N GLY A 123 12.60 17.90 22.84
CA GLY A 123 12.16 16.51 22.86
C GLY A 123 11.85 15.91 21.49
N LEU A 124 12.09 16.64 20.40
CA LEU A 124 11.85 16.14 19.04
C LEU A 124 12.99 15.19 18.61
N LYS A 125 12.67 13.89 18.46
CA LYS A 125 13.64 12.91 17.92
C LYS A 125 13.66 12.99 16.39
N LEU A 126 14.72 13.59 15.85
CA LEU A 126 14.94 13.75 14.40
C LEU A 126 15.85 12.66 13.84
N ALA A 127 15.63 12.29 12.57
CA ALA A 127 16.55 11.41 11.86
C ALA A 127 17.88 12.11 11.52
N PRO A 128 18.96 11.35 11.21
CA PRO A 128 20.29 11.91 10.99
C PRO A 128 20.39 12.98 9.89
N LYS A 129 19.58 12.87 8.83
CA LYS A 129 19.54 13.83 7.72
C LYS A 129 18.10 14.23 7.41
N VAL A 130 17.79 15.50 7.66
CA VAL A 130 16.48 16.11 7.45
C VAL A 130 16.64 17.27 6.48
N ARG A 131 15.75 17.37 5.50
CA ARG A 131 15.68 18.49 4.56
C ARG A 131 14.54 19.42 4.95
N VAL A 132 14.83 20.70 4.95
CA VAL A 132 13.85 21.77 5.05
C VAL A 132 13.40 22.14 3.63
N LYS A 133 12.10 21.99 3.34
CA LYS A 133 11.48 22.47 2.10
C LYS A 133 10.55 23.63 2.40
N SER A 134 10.66 24.70 1.61
CA SER A 134 9.69 25.78 1.62
C SER A 134 8.41 25.36 0.91
N LYS A 135 7.26 25.59 1.53
CA LYS A 135 5.92 25.35 0.99
C LYS A 135 5.08 26.62 1.16
N GLY A 136 5.43 27.66 0.39
CA GLY A 136 4.77 28.97 0.50
C GLY A 136 5.10 29.64 1.83
N SER A 137 4.08 29.89 2.67
CA SER A 137 4.21 30.48 4.01
C SER A 137 4.58 29.48 5.11
N GLN A 138 4.72 28.20 4.77
CA GLN A 138 5.01 27.11 5.70
C GLN A 138 6.33 26.44 5.34
N TRP A 139 6.98 25.83 6.32
CA TRP A 139 8.16 25.00 6.10
C TRP A 139 7.84 23.55 6.38
N ARG A 140 8.56 22.65 5.73
CA ARG A 140 8.38 21.21 5.91
C ARG A 140 9.72 20.56 6.15
N LEU A 141 9.80 19.82 7.25
CA LEU A 141 10.90 18.93 7.57
C LEU A 141 10.57 17.57 6.98
N GLU A 142 11.28 17.20 5.92
CA GLU A 142 11.22 15.86 5.33
C GLU A 142 12.52 15.15 5.61
N GLU A 143 12.45 13.95 6.16
CA GLU A 143 13.64 13.10 6.21
C GLU A 143 14.14 12.81 4.80
N GLN A 144 15.46 12.92 4.61
CA GLN A 144 16.03 12.57 3.32
C GLN A 144 16.09 11.06 3.19
N LYS A 145 15.56 10.54 2.07
CA LYS A 145 15.86 9.17 1.65
C LYS A 145 17.34 9.11 1.35
N LEU A 146 18.07 8.48 2.24
CA LEU A 146 19.49 8.30 2.08
C LEU A 146 19.72 7.13 1.15
N ARG A 147 20.31 7.42 0.00
CA ARG A 147 20.77 6.45 -1.00
C ARG A 147 22.28 6.46 -0.97
N PHE A 148 22.90 5.36 -0.56
CA PHE A 148 24.32 5.18 -0.77
C PHE A 148 24.57 3.99 -1.69
N ARG A 149 25.53 4.17 -2.59
CA ARG A 149 26.08 3.15 -3.47
C ARG A 149 27.38 2.71 -2.83
N SER A 150 27.34 1.74 -1.90
CA SER A 150 28.58 1.25 -1.31
C SER A 150 29.17 0.19 -2.23
N GLY A 151 30.30 0.51 -2.90
CA GLY A 151 31.18 -0.50 -3.50
C GLY A 151 31.96 -1.34 -2.47
N LEU A 152 31.69 -1.15 -1.17
CA LEU A 152 32.39 -1.76 -0.05
C LEU A 152 31.62 -2.91 0.64
N ILE A 153 30.32 -3.07 0.35
CA ILE A 153 29.55 -4.20 0.89
C ILE A 153 29.70 -5.37 -0.07
N LYS A 154 30.65 -6.26 0.24
CA LYS A 154 30.81 -7.52 -0.49
C LYS A 154 29.52 -8.36 -0.35
N PRO A 155 29.04 -9.04 -1.41
CA PRO A 155 27.84 -9.88 -1.35
C PRO A 155 27.87 -10.93 -0.22
N GLU A 156 29.07 -11.36 0.18
CA GLU A 156 29.35 -12.30 1.26
C GLU A 156 28.97 -11.78 2.65
N THR A 157 28.98 -10.45 2.88
CA THR A 157 28.56 -9.88 4.17
C THR A 157 27.03 -9.95 4.33
N ILE A 158 26.30 -10.00 3.21
CA ILE A 158 24.83 -10.04 3.18
C ILE A 158 24.27 -11.47 3.37
N SER A 159 25.06 -12.52 3.12
CA SER A 159 24.64 -13.90 3.40
C SER A 159 24.57 -14.24 4.90
N SER A 160 25.19 -13.41 5.75
CA SER A 160 25.14 -13.55 7.22
C SER A 160 23.95 -12.86 7.89
N LEU A 161 23.07 -12.19 7.13
CA LEU A 161 21.82 -11.56 7.60
C LEU A 161 20.71 -12.59 7.95
N ASN A 162 21.10 -13.77 8.45
CA ASN A 162 20.18 -14.76 8.94
C ASN A 162 19.91 -14.51 10.43
N ASN A 163 18.69 -14.04 10.68
CA ASN A 163 17.96 -14.07 11.94
C ASN A 163 18.46 -13.12 13.05
N SER A 164 17.65 -12.08 13.25
CA SER A 164 17.38 -11.36 14.50
C SER A 164 18.38 -10.33 15.01
N ARG A 165 19.66 -10.36 14.58
CA ARG A 165 20.66 -9.35 14.97
C ARG A 165 21.56 -8.98 13.81
N ILE A 166 21.73 -7.68 13.58
CA ILE A 166 22.72 -7.13 12.64
C ILE A 166 24.11 -7.28 13.26
N SER A 167 25.10 -7.73 12.48
CA SER A 167 26.50 -7.85 12.93
C SER A 167 27.11 -6.49 13.27
N ASN A 168 28.00 -6.46 14.26
CA ASN A 168 28.66 -5.21 14.71
C ASN A 168 29.43 -4.52 13.58
N SER A 169 30.00 -5.28 12.65
CA SER A 169 30.68 -4.76 11.47
C SER A 169 29.75 -3.98 10.54
N LEU A 170 28.51 -4.46 10.37
CA LEU A 170 27.51 -3.81 9.53
C LEU A 170 26.92 -2.59 10.26
N ARG A 171 26.81 -2.62 11.60
CA ARG A 171 26.50 -1.42 12.40
C ARG A 171 27.57 -0.35 12.25
N GLN A 172 28.84 -0.72 12.39
CA GLN A 172 29.97 0.20 12.27
C GLN A 172 30.02 0.85 10.88
N LEU A 173 29.79 0.08 9.82
CA LEU A 173 29.69 0.62 8.45
C LEU A 173 28.56 1.63 8.27
N PHE A 174 27.40 1.41 8.90
CA PHE A 174 26.32 2.39 8.86
C PHE A 174 26.69 3.65 9.66
N THR A 175 27.27 3.48 10.86
CA THR A 175 27.70 4.59 11.73
C THR A 175 28.78 5.45 11.06
N GLU A 176 29.80 4.83 10.45
CA GLU A 176 30.87 5.53 9.71
C GLU A 176 30.34 6.32 8.52
N ASN A 177 29.20 5.91 7.94
CA ASN A 177 28.55 6.59 6.82
C ASN A 177 27.38 7.51 7.26
N GLY A 178 27.32 7.88 8.55
CA GLY A 178 26.37 8.87 9.07
C GLY A 178 24.96 8.35 9.34
N HIS A 179 24.79 7.03 9.49
CA HIS A 179 23.54 6.39 9.87
C HIS A 179 23.67 5.67 11.21
N SER A 180 23.05 6.20 12.27
CA SER A 180 22.89 5.43 13.52
C SER A 180 21.75 4.43 13.35
N LEU A 181 22.03 3.13 13.44
CA LEU A 181 20.98 2.15 13.71
C LEU A 181 20.61 2.26 15.20
N PRO A 182 19.31 2.23 15.55
CA PRO A 182 18.90 2.19 16.96
C PRO A 182 19.62 1.06 17.71
N ASP A 183 20.16 1.41 18.87
CA ASP A 183 20.85 0.45 19.71
C ASP A 183 19.85 -0.60 20.22
N ASP A 184 20.25 -1.86 20.05
CA ASP A 184 19.59 -3.06 20.57
C ASP A 184 18.19 -3.46 20.06
N THR A 185 17.70 -2.90 18.95
CA THR A 185 16.38 -3.32 18.43
C THR A 185 16.48 -4.57 17.55
N LYS A 186 15.63 -5.58 17.82
CA LYS A 186 15.44 -6.77 16.96
C LYS A 186 15.06 -6.32 15.56
N VAL A 187 15.98 -6.45 14.60
CA VAL A 187 15.68 -6.12 13.21
C VAL A 187 14.95 -7.30 12.59
N LYS A 188 13.70 -7.06 12.17
CA LYS A 188 13.00 -8.02 11.32
C LYS A 188 13.63 -7.93 9.93
N VAL A 189 14.33 -9.00 9.55
CA VAL A 189 14.92 -9.13 8.21
C VAL A 189 13.91 -9.89 7.35
N GLN A 190 13.31 -9.23 6.37
CA GLN A 190 12.52 -9.91 5.34
C GLN A 190 13.34 -9.98 4.05
N LYS A 191 13.61 -11.21 3.59
CA LYS A 191 14.31 -11.46 2.33
C LYS A 191 13.30 -11.76 1.22
N LYS A 192 13.36 -11.01 0.13
CA LYS A 192 12.59 -11.28 -1.09
C LYS A 192 13.51 -11.18 -2.30
N GLY A 193 14.11 -12.30 -2.71
CA GLY A 193 15.10 -12.32 -3.80
C GLY A 193 16.39 -11.57 -3.43
N ARG A 194 16.72 -10.51 -4.20
CA ARG A 194 17.90 -9.62 -4.02
C ARG A 194 17.61 -8.37 -3.16
N GLN A 195 16.54 -8.42 -2.38
CA GLN A 195 16.11 -7.33 -1.50
C GLN A 195 16.04 -7.82 -0.07
N TRP A 196 16.58 -7.02 0.85
CA TRP A 196 16.46 -7.21 2.29
C TRP A 196 15.80 -5.98 2.90
N LEU A 197 14.70 -6.19 3.61
CA LEU A 197 14.05 -5.14 4.39
C LEU A 197 14.47 -5.30 5.85
N LEU A 198 15.02 -4.24 6.44
CA LEU A 198 15.44 -4.14 7.83
C LEU A 198 14.49 -3.19 8.53
N GLU A 199 13.58 -3.69 9.36
CA GLU A 199 12.64 -2.86 10.11
C GLU A 199 13.10 -2.70 11.57
N SER A 200 13.15 -1.44 12.04
CA SER A 200 13.41 -1.08 13.44
C SER A 200 12.46 0.05 13.87
N GLY A 201 11.35 -0.31 14.50
CA GLY A 201 10.35 0.68 14.94
C GLY A 201 9.69 1.42 13.77
N SER A 202 9.80 2.75 13.75
CA SER A 202 9.30 3.64 12.69
C SER A 202 10.27 3.81 11.51
N VAL A 203 11.46 3.21 11.60
CA VAL A 203 12.52 3.31 10.59
C VAL A 203 12.62 1.99 9.85
N TRP A 204 12.62 2.04 8.52
CA TRP A 204 12.91 0.89 7.68
C TRP A 204 14.11 1.18 6.77
N TYR A 205 14.93 0.16 6.57
CA TYR A 205 16.01 0.19 5.59
C TYR A 205 15.79 -0.89 4.53
N LEU A 206 15.59 -0.51 3.27
CA LEU A 206 15.56 -1.45 2.15
C LEU A 206 16.95 -1.53 1.55
N VAL A 207 17.55 -2.70 1.59
CA VAL A 207 18.83 -3.03 0.97
C VAL A 207 18.53 -3.75 -0.34
N LYS A 208 18.91 -3.19 -1.48
CA LYS A 208 18.77 -3.81 -2.80
C LYS A 208 20.15 -4.03 -3.40
N ASN A 209 20.40 -5.25 -3.87
CA ASN A 209 21.58 -5.56 -4.67
C ASN A 209 21.22 -5.33 -6.15
N GLU A 210 21.69 -4.20 -6.70
CA GLU A 210 21.65 -3.89 -8.13
C GLU A 210 23.02 -4.27 -8.70
N ASP A 211 23.04 -5.23 -9.63
CA ASP A 211 24.23 -5.62 -10.40
C ASP A 211 25.49 -5.95 -9.58
N SER A 212 25.41 -7.01 -8.77
CA SER A 212 26.54 -7.83 -8.25
C SER A 212 27.60 -7.14 -7.38
N GLN A 213 27.69 -5.81 -7.34
CA GLN A 213 28.73 -5.05 -6.63
C GLN A 213 28.18 -3.76 -5.98
N GLU A 214 26.94 -3.36 -6.25
CA GLU A 214 26.34 -2.17 -5.66
C GLU A 214 25.20 -2.52 -4.72
N VAL A 215 25.38 -2.14 -3.45
CA VAL A 215 24.32 -2.21 -2.45
C VAL A 215 23.72 -0.82 -2.31
N THR A 216 22.44 -0.71 -2.69
CA THR A 216 21.65 0.50 -2.44
C THR A 216 20.82 0.29 -1.20
N VAL A 217 21.10 1.06 -0.16
CA VAL A 217 20.26 1.12 1.04
C VAL A 217 19.35 2.33 0.94
N TRP A 218 18.08 2.15 1.27
CA TRP A 218 17.07 3.20 1.38
C TRP A 218 16.62 3.25 2.83
N GLY A 219 17.04 4.28 3.57
CA GLY A 219 16.52 4.55 4.91
C GLY A 219 15.45 5.64 4.84
N SER A 220 14.29 5.39 5.43
CA SER A 220 13.31 6.43 5.73
C SER A 220 12.70 6.07 7.08
N SER A 221 12.75 6.98 8.05
CA SER A 221 11.56 7.12 8.87
C SER A 221 10.56 7.85 7.99
N ASN A 222 9.30 7.46 8.07
CA ASN A 222 8.31 8.14 7.26
C ASN A 222 8.07 9.58 7.83
N ALA A 223 8.70 9.97 8.94
CA ALA A 223 8.26 11.12 9.73
C ALA A 223 8.49 12.41 8.96
N VAL A 224 7.40 13.16 8.80
CA VAL A 224 7.41 14.46 8.15
C VAL A 224 6.77 15.43 9.13
N TYR A 225 7.39 16.58 9.33
CA TYR A 225 6.89 17.62 10.23
C TYR A 225 6.60 18.90 9.43
N ASP A 226 5.49 19.55 9.74
CA ASP A 226 5.12 20.84 9.15
C ASP A 226 5.39 21.95 10.17
N ILE A 227 6.13 22.98 9.78
CA ILE A 227 6.41 24.17 10.59
C ILE A 227 5.52 25.31 10.09
N GLN A 228 4.77 25.92 10.99
CA GLN A 228 3.85 27.02 10.70
C GLN A 228 4.11 28.18 11.67
N LYS A 229 3.80 29.40 11.25
CA LYS A 229 3.93 30.57 12.12
C LYS A 229 2.68 30.68 13.01
N SER A 230 2.86 30.80 14.32
CA SER A 230 1.79 31.03 15.29
C SER A 230 1.43 32.52 15.38
N ASP A 231 0.26 32.81 15.94
CA ASP A 231 -0.27 34.17 16.13
C ASP A 231 0.71 35.06 16.94
N ASN A 232 1.52 34.46 17.80
CA ASN A 232 2.55 35.15 18.60
C ASN A 232 3.84 35.44 17.81
N GLY A 233 3.90 35.14 16.51
CA GLY A 233 5.06 35.37 15.65
C GLY A 233 6.13 34.27 15.69
N ASN A 234 6.08 33.36 16.67
CA ASN A 234 6.97 32.21 16.77
C ASN A 234 6.63 31.13 15.73
N TRP A 235 7.64 30.34 15.36
CA TRP A 235 7.48 29.17 14.52
C TRP A 235 7.11 27.96 15.37
N VAL A 236 6.21 27.13 14.86
CA VAL A 236 5.63 26.01 15.58
C VAL A 236 5.68 24.77 14.73
N VAL A 237 6.22 23.69 15.30
CA VAL A 237 6.40 22.40 14.61
C VAL A 237 5.26 21.45 14.95
N TYR A 238 4.60 20.94 13.92
CA TYR A 238 3.52 19.97 13.99
C TYR A 238 3.91 18.66 13.29
N PRO A 239 3.40 17.50 13.72
CA PRO A 239 3.52 16.28 12.92
C PRO A 239 2.72 16.47 11.63
N SER A 240 3.35 16.25 10.48
CA SER A 240 2.64 16.39 9.21
C SER A 240 1.64 15.24 9.06
N ARG A 241 0.42 15.59 8.66
CA ARG A 241 -0.65 14.63 8.40
C ARG A 241 -0.77 14.44 6.89
N GLN A 242 0.22 13.81 6.29
CA GLN A 242 0.03 13.29 4.92
C GLN A 242 -0.99 12.15 4.98
N PHE A 243 -1.77 11.94 3.91
CA PHE A 243 -2.64 10.76 3.76
C PHE A 243 -1.79 9.49 3.91
N GLY A 244 -1.73 8.93 5.13
CA GLY A 244 -0.80 7.86 5.50
C GLY A 244 -0.25 7.98 6.93
N TYR A 245 -0.14 9.20 7.46
CA TYR A 245 0.12 9.48 8.87
C TYR A 245 -1.19 9.56 9.63
N GLN A 246 -1.67 8.39 10.04
CA GLN A 246 -2.85 8.30 10.89
C GLN A 246 -2.46 8.73 12.30
N GLY A 247 -3.15 9.72 12.85
CA GLY A 247 -2.95 10.05 14.26
C GLY A 247 -3.28 8.86 15.16
N GLN A 248 -2.81 8.92 16.41
CA GLN A 248 -2.76 7.76 17.32
C GLN A 248 -4.12 7.03 17.40
N LYS A 249 -5.22 7.79 17.43
CA LYS A 249 -6.58 7.24 17.53
C LYS A 249 -7.03 6.54 16.25
N VAL A 250 -6.76 7.14 15.08
CA VAL A 250 -7.10 6.56 13.77
C VAL A 250 -6.30 5.28 13.55
N GLN A 251 -5.01 5.29 13.87
CA GLN A 251 -4.14 4.12 13.76
C GLN A 251 -4.60 2.99 14.69
N TRP A 252 -4.98 3.29 15.93
CA TRP A 252 -5.48 2.29 16.87
C TRP A 252 -6.76 1.64 16.34
N ILE A 253 -7.70 2.44 15.85
CA ILE A 253 -8.94 1.93 15.25
C ILE A 253 -8.63 1.07 14.02
N PHE A 254 -7.73 1.53 13.15
CA PHE A 254 -7.36 0.79 11.97
C PHE A 254 -6.83 -0.61 12.33
N LEU A 255 -5.89 -0.68 13.27
CA LEU A 255 -5.27 -1.94 13.67
C LEU A 255 -6.18 -2.86 14.50
N ASN A 256 -7.05 -2.30 15.34
CA ASN A 256 -7.84 -3.10 16.29
C ASN A 256 -9.29 -3.34 15.83
N VAL A 257 -9.80 -2.56 14.88
CA VAL A 257 -11.16 -2.68 14.37
C VAL A 257 -11.15 -3.08 12.90
N TYR A 258 -10.53 -2.29 12.03
CA TYR A 258 -10.56 -2.54 10.59
C TYR A 258 -9.82 -3.83 10.21
N VAL A 259 -8.57 -4.00 10.66
CA VAL A 259 -7.74 -5.17 10.30
C VAL A 259 -8.37 -6.49 10.76
N PRO A 260 -8.87 -6.65 12.00
CA PRO A 260 -9.55 -7.88 12.41
C PRO A 260 -10.86 -8.11 11.65
N LEU A 261 -11.66 -7.07 11.38
CA LEU A 261 -12.88 -7.22 10.59
C LEU A 261 -12.57 -7.71 9.16
N ASP A 262 -11.57 -7.13 8.51
CA ASP A 262 -11.11 -7.58 7.19
C ASP A 262 -10.62 -9.04 7.24
N ALA A 263 -9.87 -9.41 8.28
CA ALA A 263 -9.43 -10.79 8.50
C ALA A 263 -10.61 -11.76 8.68
N THR A 264 -11.67 -11.37 9.40
CA THR A 264 -12.88 -12.21 9.53
C THR A 264 -13.61 -12.37 8.21
N MET A 265 -13.72 -11.32 7.41
CA MET A 265 -14.33 -11.37 6.09
C MET A 265 -13.52 -12.28 5.15
N PHE A 266 -12.20 -12.16 5.18
CA PHE A 266 -11.30 -13.03 4.42
C PHE A 266 -11.37 -14.50 4.88
N SER A 267 -11.44 -14.74 6.19
CA SER A 267 -11.59 -16.09 6.76
C SER A 267 -12.91 -16.75 6.33
N LEU A 268 -14.03 -16.02 6.42
CA LEU A 268 -15.33 -16.49 5.94
C LEU A 268 -15.32 -16.75 4.44
N LEU A 269 -14.75 -15.84 3.65
CA LEU A 269 -14.61 -16.01 2.20
C LEU A 269 -13.79 -17.26 1.87
N ALA A 270 -12.65 -17.47 2.54
CA ALA A 270 -11.82 -18.64 2.36
C ALA A 270 -12.57 -19.93 2.73
N PHE A 271 -13.30 -19.94 3.86
CA PHE A 271 -14.12 -21.07 4.27
C PHE A 271 -15.21 -21.38 3.23
N PHE A 272 -15.92 -20.38 2.74
CA PHE A 272 -16.98 -20.59 1.73
C PHE A 272 -16.42 -21.04 0.39
N ILE A 273 -15.28 -20.48 -0.06
CA ILE A 273 -14.60 -20.95 -1.28
C ILE A 273 -14.15 -22.39 -1.11
N ALA A 274 -13.51 -22.74 0.01
CA ALA A 274 -13.08 -24.10 0.29
C ALA A 274 -14.26 -25.08 0.37
N SER A 275 -15.36 -24.69 1.04
CA SER A 275 -16.58 -25.49 1.14
C SER A 275 -17.29 -25.66 -0.22
N ALA A 276 -17.36 -24.61 -1.03
CA ALA A 276 -17.90 -24.67 -2.37
C ALA A 276 -17.03 -25.56 -3.27
N ALA A 277 -15.71 -25.38 -3.23
CA ALA A 277 -14.75 -26.18 -3.95
C ALA A 277 -14.84 -27.66 -3.55
N TYR A 278 -14.85 -27.99 -2.26
CA TYR A 278 -15.01 -29.37 -1.78
C TYR A 278 -16.31 -30.00 -2.29
N ARG A 279 -17.42 -29.25 -2.25
CA ARG A 279 -18.72 -29.73 -2.77
C ARG A 279 -18.75 -29.86 -4.29
N SER A 280 -18.06 -28.99 -5.03
CA SER A 280 -18.04 -28.99 -6.50
C SER A 280 -17.01 -29.96 -7.09
N PHE A 281 -15.88 -30.17 -6.42
CA PHE A 281 -14.86 -31.16 -6.77
C PHE A 281 -15.28 -32.55 -6.28
N ARG A 282 -16.36 -33.09 -6.85
CA ARG A 282 -16.63 -34.51 -6.75
C ARG A 282 -15.60 -35.21 -7.65
N ALA A 283 -14.48 -35.64 -7.08
CA ALA A 283 -13.32 -36.25 -7.77
C ALA A 283 -13.73 -37.52 -8.55
N ARG A 284 -14.35 -37.31 -9.72
CA ARG A 284 -14.87 -38.34 -10.62
C ARG A 284 -14.19 -38.29 -11.99
N THR A 285 -13.40 -37.26 -12.28
CA THR A 285 -12.64 -37.11 -13.52
C THR A 285 -11.17 -36.84 -13.22
N VAL A 286 -10.28 -37.29 -14.11
CA VAL A 286 -8.83 -37.11 -13.98
C VAL A 286 -8.46 -35.62 -13.94
N ASP A 287 -9.14 -34.79 -14.74
CA ASP A 287 -8.93 -33.34 -14.79
C ASP A 287 -9.24 -32.66 -13.46
N ALA A 288 -10.35 -33.06 -12.80
CA ALA A 288 -10.74 -32.52 -11.51
C ALA A 288 -9.74 -32.89 -10.41
N THR A 289 -9.18 -34.10 -10.46
CA THR A 289 -8.15 -34.57 -9.51
C THR A 289 -6.83 -33.84 -9.72
N LEU A 290 -6.41 -33.61 -10.97
CA LEU A 290 -5.22 -32.81 -11.29
C LEU A 290 -5.38 -31.36 -10.81
N LEU A 291 -6.55 -30.75 -11.03
CA LEU A 291 -6.89 -29.42 -10.52
C LEU A 291 -6.87 -29.37 -8.99
N LEU A 292 -7.42 -30.38 -8.32
CA LEU A 292 -7.42 -30.49 -6.87
C LEU A 292 -5.99 -30.57 -6.31
N LEU A 293 -5.16 -31.46 -6.87
CA LEU A 293 -3.75 -31.60 -6.48
C LEU A 293 -2.98 -30.30 -6.72
N ALA A 294 -3.15 -29.66 -7.87
CA ALA A 294 -2.54 -28.37 -8.18
C ALA A 294 -2.96 -27.29 -7.18
N GLY A 295 -4.24 -27.25 -6.81
CA GLY A 295 -4.78 -26.34 -5.80
C GLY A 295 -4.17 -26.56 -4.41
N ILE A 296 -4.07 -27.83 -3.96
CA ILE A 296 -3.46 -28.18 -2.67
C ILE A 296 -1.98 -27.77 -2.64
N ILE A 297 -1.23 -28.10 -3.70
CA ILE A 297 0.18 -27.71 -3.83
C ILE A 297 0.32 -26.18 -3.75
N LEU A 298 -0.53 -25.44 -4.47
CA LEU A 298 -0.51 -23.98 -4.47
C LEU A 298 -0.86 -23.39 -3.09
N MET A 299 -1.85 -23.96 -2.40
CA MET A 299 -2.22 -23.54 -1.04
C MET A 299 -1.06 -23.78 -0.06
N PHE A 300 -0.42 -24.94 -0.14
CA PHE A 300 0.74 -25.29 0.69
C PHE A 300 1.93 -24.37 0.43
N ALA A 301 2.13 -23.98 -0.82
CA ALA A 301 3.23 -23.12 -1.22
C ALA A 301 2.98 -21.62 -0.94
N ASN A 302 1.72 -21.17 -0.88
CA ASN A 302 1.39 -19.77 -0.67
C ASN A 302 1.15 -19.38 0.80
N ALA A 303 0.68 -20.30 1.64
CA ALA A 303 0.41 -20.00 3.04
C ALA A 303 1.71 -19.91 3.86
N PRO A 304 2.05 -18.75 4.47
CA PRO A 304 3.34 -18.53 5.13
C PRO A 304 3.70 -19.55 6.22
N LEU A 305 2.67 -20.08 6.91
CA LEU A 305 2.83 -21.08 7.97
C LEU A 305 3.08 -22.48 7.38
N LEU A 306 2.43 -22.81 6.27
CA LEU A 306 2.59 -24.11 5.58
C LEU A 306 3.95 -24.21 4.88
N SER A 307 4.36 -23.15 4.17
CA SER A 307 5.56 -23.18 3.31
C SER A 307 6.87 -23.24 4.08
N ASN A 308 6.91 -22.71 5.31
CA ASN A 308 8.16 -22.55 6.06
C ASN A 308 8.21 -23.49 7.27
N GLN A 309 7.28 -23.33 8.22
CA GLN A 309 7.32 -24.07 9.49
C GLN A 309 6.88 -25.52 9.35
N LEU A 310 5.74 -25.77 8.68
CA LEU A 310 5.25 -27.13 8.51
C LEU A 310 6.05 -27.92 7.48
N TRP A 311 6.55 -27.28 6.42
CA TRP A 311 7.46 -27.94 5.47
C TRP A 311 8.73 -28.43 6.16
N GLN A 312 9.39 -27.57 6.96
CA GLN A 312 10.59 -27.97 7.70
C GLN A 312 10.29 -29.06 8.73
N PHE A 313 9.15 -28.99 9.41
CA PHE A 313 8.74 -30.03 10.37
C PHE A 313 8.49 -31.40 9.69
N MET A 314 7.75 -31.41 8.58
CA MET A 314 7.35 -32.65 7.90
C MET A 314 8.45 -33.22 6.99
N PHE A 315 9.15 -32.35 6.27
CA PHE A 315 10.07 -32.74 5.19
C PHE A 315 11.52 -32.30 5.43
N GLY A 316 11.83 -31.53 6.49
CA GLY A 316 13.19 -31.04 6.74
C GLY A 316 14.21 -32.12 7.11
N LYS A 317 13.77 -33.35 7.40
CA LYS A 317 14.67 -34.52 7.57
C LYS A 317 14.97 -35.25 6.26
N LEU A 318 14.29 -34.91 5.16
CA LEU A 318 14.45 -35.58 3.86
C LEU A 318 15.49 -34.80 3.04
N THR A 319 16.71 -35.32 3.00
CA THR A 319 17.86 -34.69 2.31
C THR A 319 17.72 -34.57 0.79
N PHE A 320 16.74 -35.25 0.19
CA PHE A 320 16.50 -35.18 -1.26
C PHE A 320 15.55 -34.03 -1.68
N LEU A 321 14.84 -33.41 -0.75
CA LEU A 321 13.95 -32.27 -1.03
C LEU A 321 14.65 -30.98 -0.61
N PRO A 322 14.92 -30.04 -1.54
CA PRO A 322 15.43 -28.72 -1.17
C PRO A 322 14.46 -27.99 -0.23
N ASP A 323 14.95 -27.29 0.79
CA ASP A 323 14.12 -26.45 1.67
C ASP A 323 13.35 -25.37 0.89
N ALA A 324 13.84 -25.00 -0.29
CA ALA A 324 13.20 -24.06 -1.22
C ALA A 324 12.21 -24.71 -2.20
N PHE A 325 11.94 -26.02 -2.09
CA PHE A 325 11.03 -26.71 -3.02
C PHE A 325 9.62 -26.06 -3.07
N PRO A 326 8.96 -25.72 -1.94
CA PRO A 326 7.67 -25.04 -1.98
C PRO A 326 7.73 -23.70 -2.71
N THR A 327 8.78 -22.91 -2.51
CA THR A 327 8.91 -21.60 -3.13
C THR A 327 9.22 -21.70 -4.63
N ILE A 328 10.05 -22.66 -5.04
CA ILE A 328 10.35 -22.92 -6.46
C ILE A 328 9.09 -23.35 -7.22
N VAL A 329 8.33 -24.30 -6.67
CA VAL A 329 7.09 -24.77 -7.29
C VAL A 329 6.06 -23.64 -7.35
N LYS A 330 5.89 -22.87 -6.27
CA LYS A 330 5.05 -21.67 -6.26
C LYS A 330 5.42 -20.70 -7.36
N ASP A 331 6.69 -20.32 -7.44
CA ASP A 331 7.15 -19.31 -8.37
C ASP A 331 6.99 -19.79 -9.81
N TRP A 332 7.30 -21.06 -10.10
CA TRP A 332 7.05 -21.62 -11.43
C TRP A 332 5.56 -21.61 -11.80
N VAL A 333 4.68 -22.12 -10.92
CA VAL A 333 3.22 -22.17 -11.17
C VAL A 333 2.64 -20.77 -11.33
N LEU A 334 3.02 -19.82 -10.46
CA LEU A 334 2.50 -18.46 -10.54
C LEU A 334 3.05 -17.68 -11.73
N GLN A 335 4.35 -17.81 -12.04
CA GLN A 335 5.00 -16.99 -13.08
C GLN A 335 4.78 -17.52 -14.49
N VAL A 336 4.67 -18.84 -14.68
CA VAL A 336 4.52 -19.43 -16.02
C VAL A 336 3.03 -19.58 -16.39
N PRO A 337 2.29 -20.62 -15.94
CA PRO A 337 0.88 -20.75 -16.30
C PRO A 337 0.00 -19.71 -15.60
N GLY A 338 0.30 -19.30 -14.36
CA GLY A 338 -0.49 -18.33 -13.61
C GLY A 338 -0.54 -16.95 -14.27
N MET A 339 0.61 -16.41 -14.69
CA MET A 339 0.66 -15.14 -15.40
C MET A 339 0.07 -15.23 -16.81
N ALA A 340 0.25 -16.35 -17.51
CA ALA A 340 -0.38 -16.58 -18.81
C ALA A 340 -1.91 -16.56 -18.69
N ALA A 341 -2.47 -17.31 -17.74
CA ALA A 341 -3.90 -17.34 -17.46
C ALA A 341 -4.44 -15.98 -17.03
N ARG A 342 -3.72 -15.27 -16.14
CA ARG A 342 -4.10 -13.92 -15.70
C ARG A 342 -4.18 -12.95 -16.87
N ARG A 343 -3.21 -12.98 -17.78
CA ARG A 343 -3.22 -12.15 -19.00
C ARG A 343 -4.38 -12.51 -19.92
N ALA A 344 -4.64 -13.80 -20.12
CA ALA A 344 -5.78 -14.25 -20.93
C ALA A 344 -7.13 -13.80 -20.33
N ILE A 345 -7.32 -13.94 -19.01
CA ILE A 345 -8.52 -13.46 -18.31
C ILE A 345 -8.63 -11.95 -18.42
N GLN A 346 -7.55 -11.20 -18.21
CA GLN A 346 -7.56 -9.74 -18.33
C GLN A 346 -7.90 -9.29 -19.75
N MET A 347 -7.36 -9.95 -20.78
CA MET A 347 -7.71 -9.72 -22.18
C MET A 347 -9.19 -10.03 -22.42
N GLY A 348 -9.70 -11.15 -21.92
CA GLY A 348 -11.11 -11.52 -22.03
C GLY A 348 -12.05 -10.54 -21.34
N LEU A 349 -11.71 -10.08 -20.13
CA LEU A 349 -12.45 -9.06 -19.39
C LEU A 349 -12.43 -7.71 -20.10
N ALA A 350 -11.28 -7.31 -20.65
CA ALA A 350 -11.15 -6.08 -21.41
C ALA A 350 -12.01 -6.13 -22.69
N LEU A 351 -11.92 -7.21 -23.47
CA LEU A 351 -12.74 -7.41 -24.66
C LEU A 351 -14.23 -7.52 -24.33
N GLY A 352 -14.57 -8.19 -23.23
CA GLY A 352 -15.94 -8.27 -22.73
C GLY A 352 -16.50 -6.92 -22.31
N ALA A 353 -15.71 -6.09 -21.62
CA ALA A 353 -16.08 -4.72 -21.26
C ALA A 353 -16.23 -3.83 -22.49
N ILE A 354 -15.36 -3.96 -23.50
CA ILE A 354 -15.46 -3.26 -24.78
C ILE A 354 -16.74 -3.69 -25.51
N SER A 355 -17.01 -5.00 -25.58
CA SER A 355 -18.21 -5.56 -26.18
C SER A 355 -19.48 -5.08 -25.49
N GLN A 356 -19.52 -5.11 -24.15
CA GLN A 356 -20.65 -4.60 -23.38
C GLN A 356 -20.87 -3.10 -23.61
N SER A 357 -19.78 -2.32 -23.64
CA SER A 357 -19.84 -0.89 -23.94
C SER A 357 -20.36 -0.62 -25.35
N LEU A 358 -19.95 -1.45 -26.33
CA LEU A 358 -20.41 -1.36 -27.72
C LEU A 358 -21.89 -1.74 -27.87
N ARG A 359 -22.35 -2.79 -27.16
CA ARG A 359 -23.77 -3.18 -27.15
C ARG A 359 -24.66 -2.09 -26.56
N ILE A 360 -24.21 -1.44 -25.50
CA ILE A 360 -24.89 -0.26 -24.92
C ILE A 360 -24.87 0.90 -25.92
N LEU A 361 -23.74 1.15 -26.59
CA LEU A 361 -23.62 2.21 -27.60
C LEU A 361 -24.56 2.04 -28.79
N LEU A 362 -24.64 0.82 -29.32
CA LEU A 362 -25.52 0.48 -30.44
C LEU A 362 -27.00 0.45 -30.03
N GLY A 363 -27.30 0.63 -28.74
CA GLY A 363 -28.65 0.60 -28.20
C GLY A 363 -29.26 -0.81 -28.19
N ILE A 364 -28.43 -1.84 -28.31
CA ILE A 364 -28.85 -3.25 -28.26
C ILE A 364 -29.17 -3.63 -26.81
N ASP A 365 -28.33 -3.16 -25.87
CA ASP A 365 -28.55 -3.34 -24.43
C ASP A 365 -29.03 -2.03 -23.80
N ARG A 366 -30.07 -2.12 -22.96
CA ARG A 366 -30.52 -0.99 -22.14
C ARG A 366 -29.58 -0.85 -20.94
N SER A 367 -29.05 0.35 -20.70
CA SER A 367 -28.22 0.61 -19.51
C SER A 367 -29.05 0.40 -18.24
N TRP A 368 -28.51 -0.34 -17.27
CA TRP A 368 -29.17 -0.62 -15.98
C TRP A 368 -29.48 0.64 -15.15
N MET A 369 -28.95 1.80 -15.53
CA MET A 369 -29.28 3.10 -14.95
C MET A 369 -30.26 3.86 -15.86
N GLY A 370 -31.54 3.53 -15.76
CA GLY A 370 -32.66 4.41 -16.12
C GLY A 370 -33.44 4.05 -17.38
N GLU A 371 -34.75 3.89 -17.20
CA GLU A 371 -35.80 4.25 -18.17
C GLU A 371 -35.65 5.70 -18.68
#